data_AF-A0A2J6HYF1-F1
#
_entry.id   AF-A0A2J6HYF1-F1
#
_cell.length_a   1.000
_cell.length_b   1.000
_cell.length_c   1.000
_cell.angle_alpha   90.00
_cell.angle_beta   90.00
_cell.angle_gamma   90.00
#
_symmetry.space_group_name_H-M   'P 1'
#
loop_
_entity.id
_entity.type
_entity.pdbx_description
1 polymer ?
#
loop_
_entity_poly.entity_id
_entity_poly.type
_entity_poly.pdbx_seq_one_letter_code
_entity_poly.pdbx_strand_id
1 'polypeptide(L)'
;PLDNSGILQYVSIRHGGTNIGLENEINGLTLGGVGSETVIDHVEVISNADDGIEIFGGTVNLKYIISAFCGDDAFDIDMGYRGKGQYWLAIQSHDTGNEILEIDGSPGHLTAQPYTRPEIYNLTGFGKGHDLNGWIATFATNAAGIIRNSIFLEQKNGISLSHYEGQPGSVGQWQQQNLVISHNSFWEVAQNSPETIFSVVGENPGNDVLEEWYQSFGQQSNLVSNPGIWENEGVYKLFPDVSEDVFIPEDSWFDAVNYRGAFKDYNWTSGWSLLDKEEIILN
;
A
#
# COMPACT_ATOMS: atom_id res chain seq x y z
N PRO A 1 17.19 -0.81 -15.39
CA PRO A 1 16.42 0.30 -14.77
C PRO A 1 15.58 1.09 -15.78
N LEU A 2 16.18 1.61 -16.87
CA LEU A 2 15.45 2.41 -17.86
C LEU A 2 14.80 1.59 -18.99
N ASP A 3 14.42 0.33 -18.73
CA ASP A 3 13.74 -0.48 -19.76
C ASP A 3 12.33 0.06 -20.04
N ASN A 4 11.84 -0.18 -21.27
CA ASN A 4 10.48 0.10 -21.70
C ASN A 4 9.81 -1.20 -22.17
N SER A 5 8.93 -1.72 -21.32
CA SER A 5 8.13 -2.92 -21.58
C SER A 5 6.77 -2.61 -22.21
N GLY A 6 6.50 -1.35 -22.56
CA GLY A 6 5.29 -0.90 -23.24
C GLY A 6 4.39 0.03 -22.42
N ILE A 7 3.10 0.01 -22.73
CA ILE A 7 2.08 0.89 -22.14
C ILE A 7 0.87 0.04 -21.74
N LEU A 8 0.49 0.10 -20.47
CA LEU A 8 -0.84 -0.30 -19.99
C LEU A 8 -1.56 0.96 -19.52
N GLN A 9 -2.60 1.35 -20.26
CA GLN A 9 -3.42 2.50 -19.90
C GLN A 9 -4.90 2.22 -20.08
N TYR A 10 -5.71 2.58 -19.07
CA TYR A 10 -7.15 2.29 -19.02
C TYR A 10 -7.44 0.79 -19.21
N VAL A 11 -6.71 -0.04 -18.44
CA VAL A 11 -6.80 -1.50 -18.50
C VAL A 11 -7.58 -2.01 -17.30
N SER A 12 -8.44 -2.99 -17.55
CA SER A 12 -9.21 -3.66 -16.53
C SER A 12 -8.98 -5.15 -16.57
N ILE A 13 -8.44 -5.68 -15.48
CA ILE A 13 -8.14 -7.09 -15.28
C ILE A 13 -9.11 -7.58 -14.20
N ARG A 14 -9.91 -8.60 -14.49
CA ARG A 14 -11.02 -9.00 -13.60
C ARG A 14 -11.15 -10.50 -13.50
N HIS A 15 -11.53 -10.98 -12.31
CA HIS A 15 -11.86 -12.39 -12.06
C HIS A 15 -10.74 -13.34 -12.51
N GLY A 16 -9.50 -12.89 -12.31
CA GLY A 16 -8.29 -13.65 -12.62
C GLY A 16 -7.87 -14.55 -11.46
N GLY A 17 -6.69 -15.14 -11.62
CA GLY A 17 -6.01 -15.86 -10.55
C GLY A 17 -6.53 -17.26 -10.30
N THR A 18 -5.62 -18.10 -9.81
CA THR A 18 -5.92 -19.45 -9.33
C THR A 18 -4.69 -20.00 -8.60
N ASN A 19 -4.88 -20.90 -7.64
CA ASN A 19 -3.78 -21.68 -7.09
C ASN A 19 -3.37 -22.77 -8.10
N ILE A 20 -2.10 -22.76 -8.50
CA ILE A 20 -1.50 -23.72 -9.43
C ILE A 20 -0.48 -24.66 -8.76
N GLY A 21 -0.27 -24.53 -7.45
CA GLY A 21 0.64 -25.35 -6.67
C GLY A 21 0.72 -24.90 -5.20
N LEU A 22 1.52 -25.62 -4.42
CA LEU A 22 1.85 -25.17 -3.06
C LEU A 22 2.71 -23.90 -3.18
N GLU A 23 2.26 -22.78 -2.62
CA GLU A 23 2.95 -21.48 -2.69
C GLU A 23 3.27 -21.09 -4.15
N ASN A 24 2.30 -21.34 -5.04
CA ASN A 24 2.39 -20.98 -6.44
C ASN A 24 0.98 -20.67 -6.95
N GLU A 25 0.70 -19.40 -7.02
CA GLU A 25 -0.59 -18.84 -7.37
C GLU A 25 -0.44 -17.88 -8.57
N ILE A 26 -1.56 -17.38 -9.10
CA ILE A 26 -1.57 -16.45 -10.23
C ILE A 26 -2.14 -15.11 -9.76
N ASN A 27 -1.31 -14.08 -9.83
CA ASN A 27 -1.67 -12.71 -9.49
C ASN A 27 -2.41 -11.98 -10.62
N GLY A 28 -3.13 -10.92 -10.25
CA GLY A 28 -3.93 -10.16 -11.21
C GLY A 28 -3.06 -9.44 -12.23
N LEU A 29 -2.06 -8.69 -11.75
CA LEU A 29 -0.99 -8.11 -12.57
C LEU A 29 0.37 -8.35 -11.91
N THR A 30 1.18 -9.22 -12.51
CA THR A 30 2.58 -9.41 -12.11
C THR A 30 3.52 -8.52 -12.93
N LEU A 31 4.39 -7.77 -12.26
CA LEU A 31 5.41 -6.91 -12.86
C LEU A 31 6.82 -7.37 -12.45
N GLY A 32 7.49 -8.15 -13.30
CA GLY A 32 8.83 -8.67 -13.04
C GLY A 32 9.95 -7.83 -13.67
N GLY A 33 10.70 -7.08 -12.85
CA GLY A 33 11.89 -6.34 -13.28
C GLY A 33 11.63 -5.20 -14.27
N VAL A 34 10.39 -4.71 -14.31
CA VAL A 34 9.92 -3.73 -15.31
C VAL A 34 10.59 -2.37 -15.11
N GLY A 35 11.06 -1.77 -16.20
CA GLY A 35 11.82 -0.52 -16.17
C GLY A 35 10.97 0.75 -16.12
N SER A 36 11.59 1.87 -15.72
CA SER A 36 10.95 3.17 -15.50
C SER A 36 10.49 3.90 -16.77
N GLU A 37 10.87 3.41 -17.96
CA GLU A 37 10.36 3.97 -19.22
C GLU A 37 9.04 3.30 -19.67
N THR A 38 8.57 2.29 -18.93
CA THR A 38 7.25 1.67 -19.08
C THR A 38 6.16 2.55 -18.48
N VAL A 39 4.99 2.63 -19.12
CA VAL A 39 3.84 3.39 -18.62
C VAL A 39 2.79 2.43 -18.07
N ILE A 40 2.49 2.54 -16.78
CA ILE A 40 1.39 1.84 -16.10
C ILE A 40 0.52 2.90 -15.43
N ASP A 41 -0.65 3.18 -16.02
CA ASP A 41 -1.47 4.33 -15.66
C ASP A 41 -2.96 4.01 -15.84
N HIS A 42 -3.83 4.28 -14.87
CA HIS A 42 -5.25 3.86 -14.94
C HIS A 42 -5.41 2.35 -15.20
N VAL A 43 -4.97 1.54 -14.25
CA VAL A 43 -5.13 0.08 -14.29
C VAL A 43 -5.95 -0.37 -13.08
N GLU A 44 -6.95 -1.20 -13.31
CA GLU A 44 -7.71 -1.85 -12.24
C GLU A 44 -7.52 -3.37 -12.27
N VAL A 45 -7.38 -3.95 -11.09
CA VAL A 45 -7.50 -5.38 -10.83
C VAL A 45 -8.67 -5.60 -9.89
N ILE A 46 -9.65 -6.40 -10.33
CA ILE A 46 -10.88 -6.65 -9.57
C ILE A 46 -11.07 -8.15 -9.37
N SER A 47 -11.28 -8.58 -8.12
CA SER A 47 -11.62 -9.95 -7.78
C SER A 47 -10.64 -11.00 -8.33
N ASN A 48 -9.33 -10.72 -8.24
CA ASN A 48 -8.32 -11.76 -8.46
C ASN A 48 -8.40 -12.79 -7.33
N ALA A 49 -8.17 -14.07 -7.63
CA ALA A 49 -8.20 -15.13 -6.62
C ALA A 49 -7.04 -15.06 -5.61
N ASP A 50 -5.99 -14.32 -5.97
CA ASP A 50 -4.76 -14.11 -5.22
C ASP A 50 -4.49 -12.60 -5.12
N ASP A 51 -3.24 -12.12 -5.17
CA ASP A 51 -2.95 -10.70 -5.08
C ASP A 51 -3.56 -9.90 -6.23
N GLY A 52 -3.86 -8.64 -5.96
CA GLY A 52 -4.23 -7.70 -6.99
C GLY A 52 -3.07 -7.43 -7.93
N ILE A 53 -1.99 -6.88 -7.39
CA ILE A 53 -0.79 -6.54 -8.16
C ILE A 53 0.43 -6.98 -7.37
N GLU A 54 1.33 -7.68 -8.04
CA GLU A 54 2.55 -8.20 -7.44
C GLU A 54 3.76 -7.70 -8.24
N ILE A 55 4.76 -7.14 -7.56
CA ILE A 55 5.89 -6.44 -8.18
C ILE A 55 7.23 -7.01 -7.73
N PHE A 56 7.77 -7.91 -8.56
CA PHE A 56 9.10 -8.47 -8.40
C PHE A 56 10.20 -7.56 -8.96
N GLY A 57 10.72 -6.67 -8.14
CA GLY A 57 11.85 -5.82 -8.52
C GLY A 57 11.55 -4.81 -9.64
N GLY A 58 12.58 -4.14 -10.14
CA GLY A 58 12.45 -3.12 -11.18
C GLY A 58 12.22 -1.70 -10.66
N THR A 59 11.85 -0.80 -11.56
CA THR A 59 11.74 0.65 -11.30
C THR A 59 10.59 1.32 -12.05
N VAL A 60 9.65 0.54 -12.58
CA VAL A 60 8.43 1.08 -13.20
C VAL A 60 7.67 1.94 -12.19
N ASN A 61 7.03 3.02 -12.66
CA ASN A 61 6.17 3.82 -11.80
C ASN A 61 4.71 3.56 -12.17
N LEU A 62 3.82 3.56 -11.18
CA LEU A 62 2.40 3.28 -11.37
C LEU A 62 1.54 4.44 -10.86
N LYS A 63 0.65 4.98 -11.71
CA LYS A 63 -0.24 6.09 -11.32
C LYS A 63 -1.72 5.73 -11.57
N TYR A 64 -2.63 6.12 -10.70
CA TYR A 64 -4.07 5.80 -10.81
C TYR A 64 -4.35 4.31 -10.88
N ILE A 65 -4.10 3.60 -9.78
CA ILE A 65 -4.17 2.14 -9.73
C ILE A 65 -5.26 1.69 -8.77
N ILE A 66 -6.01 0.67 -9.15
CA ILE A 66 -7.06 0.07 -8.32
C ILE A 66 -6.74 -1.42 -8.11
N SER A 67 -6.77 -1.85 -6.85
CA SER A 67 -6.87 -3.26 -6.46
C SER A 67 -8.11 -3.41 -5.60
N ALA A 68 -9.13 -4.14 -6.06
CA ALA A 68 -10.37 -4.27 -5.34
C ALA A 68 -10.86 -5.71 -5.26
N PHE A 69 -11.27 -6.13 -4.07
CA PHE A 69 -11.89 -7.42 -3.78
C PHE A 69 -11.02 -8.63 -4.14
N CYS A 70 -9.69 -8.47 -4.11
CA CYS A 70 -8.74 -9.55 -4.40
C CYS A 70 -8.66 -10.56 -3.24
N GLY A 71 -8.11 -11.73 -3.52
CA GLY A 71 -8.13 -12.90 -2.64
C GLY A 71 -7.15 -12.79 -1.49
N ASP A 72 -5.99 -12.18 -1.75
CA ASP A 72 -4.90 -12.00 -0.80
C ASP A 72 -4.45 -10.52 -0.77
N ASP A 73 -3.23 -10.16 -1.16
CA ASP A 73 -2.76 -8.80 -0.96
C ASP A 73 -3.28 -7.83 -2.00
N ALA A 74 -3.57 -6.60 -1.58
CA ALA A 74 -3.97 -5.59 -2.55
C ALA A 74 -2.79 -5.22 -3.46
N PHE A 75 -1.61 -5.08 -2.86
CA PHE A 75 -0.33 -4.90 -3.54
C PHE A 75 0.77 -5.66 -2.79
N ASP A 76 1.41 -6.63 -3.45
CA ASP A 76 2.64 -7.26 -3.01
C ASP A 76 3.84 -6.67 -3.78
N ILE A 77 4.90 -6.33 -3.05
CA ILE A 77 6.05 -5.58 -3.55
C ILE A 77 7.33 -6.15 -2.95
N ASP A 78 8.17 -6.73 -3.80
CA ASP A 78 9.33 -7.46 -3.33
C ASP A 78 10.55 -7.36 -4.27
N MET A 79 11.57 -8.19 -4.01
CA MET A 79 12.77 -8.39 -4.83
C MET A 79 13.50 -7.12 -5.31
N GLY A 80 13.58 -6.10 -4.46
CA GLY A 80 14.40 -4.92 -4.72
C GLY A 80 13.70 -3.86 -5.57
N TYR A 81 12.36 -3.84 -5.62
CA TYR A 81 11.62 -2.82 -6.37
C TYR A 81 11.89 -1.41 -5.83
N ARG A 82 12.13 -0.46 -6.75
CA ARG A 82 12.43 0.94 -6.44
C ARG A 82 11.69 1.90 -7.39
N GLY A 83 10.40 1.65 -7.58
CA GLY A 83 9.52 2.54 -8.34
C GLY A 83 8.68 3.45 -7.44
N LYS A 84 7.83 4.24 -8.09
CA LYS A 84 6.95 5.22 -7.45
C LYS A 84 5.47 4.89 -7.70
N GLY A 85 4.63 5.21 -6.73
CA GLY A 85 3.18 5.04 -6.76
C GLY A 85 2.44 6.31 -6.39
N GLN A 86 1.44 6.73 -7.17
CA GLN A 86 0.54 7.82 -6.76
C GLN A 86 -0.91 7.57 -7.16
N TYR A 87 -1.86 7.94 -6.29
CA TYR A 87 -3.30 7.75 -6.48
C TYR A 87 -3.67 6.28 -6.59
N TRP A 88 -3.31 5.51 -5.57
CA TRP A 88 -3.67 4.09 -5.49
C TRP A 88 -4.91 3.90 -4.64
N LEU A 89 -5.80 3.01 -5.06
CA LEU A 89 -6.98 2.61 -4.32
C LEU A 89 -6.87 1.11 -4.04
N ALA A 90 -6.96 0.74 -2.76
CA ALA A 90 -7.20 -0.63 -2.34
C ALA A 90 -8.56 -0.74 -1.65
N ILE A 91 -9.37 -1.72 -2.02
CA ILE A 91 -10.61 -2.09 -1.31
C ILE A 91 -10.59 -3.59 -1.09
N GLN A 92 -10.51 -4.05 0.16
CA GLN A 92 -10.65 -5.47 0.46
C GLN A 92 -12.13 -5.84 0.61
N SER A 93 -12.47 -7.10 0.31
CA SER A 93 -13.81 -7.62 0.62
C SER A 93 -13.87 -8.04 2.09
N HIS A 94 -15.05 -8.09 2.70
CA HIS A 94 -15.17 -8.58 4.09
C HIS A 94 -14.78 -10.07 4.26
N ASP A 95 -14.74 -10.85 3.17
CA ASP A 95 -14.48 -12.29 3.21
C ASP A 95 -13.04 -12.65 2.83
N THR A 96 -12.36 -11.81 2.05
CA THR A 96 -11.07 -12.11 1.41
C THR A 96 -10.07 -10.95 1.55
N GLY A 97 -8.83 -11.22 1.20
CA GLY A 97 -7.72 -10.28 1.24
C GLY A 97 -6.89 -10.39 2.51
N ASN A 98 -5.69 -9.82 2.53
CA ASN A 98 -4.81 -9.88 3.71
C ASN A 98 -4.13 -8.53 3.97
N GLU A 99 -3.01 -8.22 3.34
CA GLU A 99 -2.34 -6.93 3.42
C GLU A 99 -2.92 -5.93 2.41
N ILE A 100 -2.98 -4.63 2.78
CA ILE A 100 -3.13 -3.57 1.77
C ILE A 100 -1.80 -3.37 1.03
N LEU A 101 -0.67 -3.46 1.73
CA LEU A 101 0.67 -3.40 1.18
C LEU A 101 1.53 -4.48 1.85
N GLU A 102 1.85 -5.56 1.15
CA GLU A 102 2.95 -6.43 1.53
C GLU A 102 4.24 -5.89 0.90
N ILE A 103 5.24 -5.57 1.72
CA ILE A 103 6.49 -4.96 1.26
C ILE A 103 7.67 -5.73 1.80
N ASP A 104 8.23 -6.57 0.94
CA ASP A 104 9.22 -7.55 1.31
C ASP A 104 10.57 -7.33 0.64
N GLY A 105 11.63 -7.75 1.31
CA GLY A 105 12.97 -7.79 0.74
C GLY A 105 13.13 -8.95 -0.25
N SER A 106 14.37 -9.36 -0.51
CA SER A 106 14.61 -10.57 -1.29
C SER A 106 14.37 -11.81 -0.41
N PRO A 107 13.48 -12.74 -0.78
CA PRO A 107 13.20 -13.93 0.02
C PRO A 107 14.47 -14.70 0.40
N GLY A 108 14.64 -14.98 1.70
CA GLY A 108 15.81 -15.69 2.22
C GLY A 108 17.14 -14.92 2.19
N HIS A 109 17.14 -13.65 1.76
CA HIS A 109 18.36 -12.87 1.54
C HIS A 109 18.26 -11.44 2.12
N LEU A 110 18.34 -11.32 3.45
CA LEU A 110 18.19 -10.06 4.21
C LEU A 110 19.12 -8.91 3.78
N THR A 111 20.23 -9.19 3.11
CA THR A 111 21.21 -8.16 2.70
C THR A 111 21.31 -7.98 1.19
N ALA A 112 20.47 -8.67 0.41
CA ALA A 112 20.47 -8.52 -1.04
C ALA A 112 20.20 -7.07 -1.44
N GLN A 113 21.01 -6.57 -2.39
CA GLN A 113 20.86 -5.24 -2.96
C GLN A 113 20.38 -5.32 -4.41
N PRO A 114 19.58 -4.34 -4.86
CA PRO A 114 19.00 -3.26 -4.06
C PRO A 114 17.94 -3.75 -3.05
N TYR A 115 17.82 -3.06 -1.90
CA TYR A 115 16.65 -3.26 -1.02
C TYR A 115 15.37 -2.77 -1.70
N THR A 116 14.27 -3.51 -1.50
CA THR A 116 12.90 -3.07 -1.83
C THR A 116 12.63 -1.77 -1.11
N ARG A 117 12.24 -0.73 -1.85
CA ARG A 117 11.99 0.62 -1.32
C ARG A 117 11.05 1.37 -2.26
N PRO A 118 9.75 1.01 -2.32
CA PRO A 118 8.76 1.77 -3.06
C PRO A 118 8.57 3.17 -2.47
N GLU A 119 8.16 4.13 -3.29
CA GLU A 119 7.73 5.45 -2.83
C GLU A 119 6.26 5.67 -3.21
N ILE A 120 5.35 5.52 -2.25
CA ILE A 120 3.89 5.51 -2.46
C ILE A 120 3.26 6.72 -1.80
N TYR A 121 2.55 7.52 -2.59
CA TYR A 121 1.91 8.75 -2.18
C TYR A 121 0.42 8.67 -2.50
N ASN A 122 -0.44 9.29 -1.69
CA ASN A 122 -1.86 9.41 -2.01
C ASN A 122 -2.55 8.06 -2.26
N LEU A 123 -2.29 7.07 -1.41
CA LEU A 123 -3.03 5.81 -1.41
C LEU A 123 -4.27 5.95 -0.50
N THR A 124 -5.42 5.44 -0.94
CA THR A 124 -6.58 5.17 -0.07
C THR A 124 -6.74 3.66 0.06
N GLY A 125 -6.55 3.13 1.27
CA GLY A 125 -6.69 1.72 1.57
C GLY A 125 -7.89 1.47 2.48
N PHE A 126 -8.90 0.79 1.97
CA PHE A 126 -10.09 0.38 2.70
C PHE A 126 -9.97 -1.12 2.99
N GLY A 127 -9.63 -1.44 4.25
CA GLY A 127 -9.47 -2.82 4.71
C GLY A 127 -10.79 -3.55 4.87
N LYS A 128 -10.71 -4.83 5.21
CA LYS A 128 -11.90 -5.70 5.33
C LYS A 128 -12.65 -5.60 6.66
N GLY A 129 -12.17 -4.79 7.60
CA GLY A 129 -12.78 -4.58 8.92
C GLY A 129 -11.80 -4.76 10.08
N HIS A 130 -12.09 -4.12 11.21
CA HIS A 130 -11.19 -4.04 12.37
C HIS A 130 -11.07 -5.34 13.20
N ASP A 131 -11.96 -6.33 12.98
CA ASP A 131 -11.98 -7.60 13.71
C ASP A 131 -11.40 -8.80 12.92
N LEU A 132 -11.17 -8.61 11.61
CA LEU A 132 -10.73 -9.66 10.70
C LEU A 132 -9.20 -9.61 10.51
N ASN A 133 -8.57 -10.70 10.07
CA ASN A 133 -7.10 -10.71 9.90
C ASN A 133 -6.62 -9.69 8.85
N GLY A 134 -5.31 -9.48 8.69
CA GLY A 134 -4.76 -8.57 7.68
C GLY A 134 -4.13 -7.30 8.27
N TRP A 135 -3.33 -6.63 7.45
CA TRP A 135 -2.50 -5.49 7.82
C TRP A 135 -2.68 -4.32 6.85
N ILE A 136 -2.42 -3.10 7.34
CA ILE A 136 -2.30 -1.95 6.43
C ILE A 136 -1.00 -2.04 5.65
N ALA A 137 0.11 -2.32 6.32
CA ALA A 137 1.35 -2.62 5.64
C ALA A 137 2.25 -3.52 6.47
N THR A 138 2.94 -4.45 5.81
CA THR A 138 4.03 -5.23 6.39
C THR A 138 5.33 -4.82 5.71
N PHE A 139 6.39 -4.66 6.51
CA PHE A 139 7.75 -4.51 5.98
C PHE A 139 8.61 -5.65 6.50
N ALA A 140 8.79 -6.71 5.70
CA ALA A 140 9.61 -7.85 6.10
C ALA A 140 10.92 -7.96 5.30
N THR A 141 11.77 -8.91 5.72
CA THR A 141 12.98 -9.30 4.99
C THR A 141 13.93 -8.11 4.71
N ASN A 142 14.01 -7.15 5.65
CA ASN A 142 14.83 -5.94 5.56
C ASN A 142 14.43 -4.97 4.42
N ALA A 143 13.15 -4.97 4.05
CA ALA A 143 12.54 -3.98 3.18
C ALA A 143 12.54 -2.57 3.77
N ALA A 144 12.54 -1.59 2.89
CA ALA A 144 12.39 -0.17 3.19
C ALA A 144 11.18 0.39 2.41
N GLY A 145 10.94 1.69 2.48
CA GLY A 145 9.89 2.32 1.66
C GLY A 145 9.43 3.66 2.18
N ILE A 146 8.78 4.44 1.34
CA ILE A 146 8.18 5.71 1.72
C ILE A 146 6.68 5.61 1.49
N ILE A 147 5.87 5.86 2.53
CA ILE A 147 4.42 5.97 2.43
C ILE A 147 3.99 7.33 2.96
N ARG A 148 3.40 8.16 2.09
CA ARG A 148 2.97 9.51 2.45
C ARG A 148 1.59 9.88 1.95
N ASN A 149 1.00 10.88 2.61
CA ASN A 149 -0.26 11.50 2.21
C ASN A 149 -1.36 10.46 1.93
N SER A 150 -1.38 9.35 2.65
CA SER A 150 -2.31 8.24 2.41
C SER A 150 -3.40 8.18 3.48
N ILE A 151 -4.50 7.54 3.17
CA ILE A 151 -5.62 7.30 4.09
C ILE A 151 -5.81 5.79 4.21
N PHE A 152 -5.89 5.30 5.44
CA PHE A 152 -6.08 3.90 5.76
C PHE A 152 -7.27 3.72 6.69
N LEU A 153 -8.13 2.76 6.35
CA LEU A 153 -9.44 2.58 6.95
C LEU A 153 -9.68 1.11 7.28
N GLU A 154 -10.38 0.86 8.40
CA GLU A 154 -11.05 -0.41 8.67
C GLU A 154 -10.15 -1.65 8.54
N GLN A 155 -9.07 -1.70 9.30
CA GLN A 155 -8.14 -2.84 9.29
C GLN A 155 -7.73 -3.20 10.72
N LYS A 156 -7.70 -4.51 11.02
CA LYS A 156 -7.36 -4.98 12.37
C LYS A 156 -5.96 -4.61 12.81
N ASN A 157 -4.99 -4.73 11.91
CA ASN A 157 -3.60 -4.39 12.21
C ASN A 157 -3.13 -3.20 11.36
N GLY A 158 -2.24 -2.38 11.92
CA GLY A 158 -1.69 -1.22 11.24
C GLY A 158 -0.48 -1.58 10.38
N ILE A 159 0.64 -0.93 10.66
CA ILE A 159 1.91 -1.07 9.95
C ILE A 159 2.91 -1.79 10.85
N SER A 160 3.46 -2.90 10.35
CA SER A 160 4.50 -3.65 11.05
C SER A 160 5.88 -3.48 10.40
N LEU A 161 6.92 -3.45 11.23
CA LEU A 161 8.30 -3.58 10.81
C LEU A 161 8.90 -4.90 11.32
N SER A 162 9.60 -5.62 10.46
CA SER A 162 10.37 -6.80 10.88
C SER A 162 11.59 -6.44 11.73
N HIS A 163 11.84 -7.23 12.77
CA HIS A 163 13.04 -7.20 13.60
C HIS A 163 13.65 -8.60 13.72
N TYR A 164 14.97 -8.70 13.55
CA TYR A 164 15.72 -9.94 13.66
C TYR A 164 16.90 -9.78 14.62
N GLU A 165 17.05 -10.67 15.59
CA GLU A 165 18.08 -10.53 16.61
C GLU A 165 19.49 -10.67 15.98
N GLY A 166 20.29 -9.61 16.08
CA GLY A 166 21.66 -9.59 15.54
C GLY A 166 21.75 -9.60 14.00
N GLN A 167 20.65 -9.38 13.29
CA GLN A 167 20.59 -9.30 11.82
C GLN A 167 19.90 -8.01 11.34
N PRO A 168 20.15 -7.56 10.10
CA PRO A 168 19.40 -6.45 9.52
C PRO A 168 17.92 -6.79 9.34
N GLY A 169 17.04 -5.85 9.66
CA GLY A 169 15.59 -5.92 9.45
C GLY A 169 15.01 -4.54 9.17
N SER A 170 13.72 -4.47 8.89
CA SER A 170 13.06 -3.23 8.45
C SER A 170 13.05 -2.14 9.52
N VAL A 171 13.14 -2.50 10.82
CA VAL A 171 13.43 -1.55 11.90
C VAL A 171 14.74 -0.79 11.63
N GLY A 172 15.79 -1.48 11.18
CA GLY A 172 17.07 -0.86 10.86
C GLY A 172 16.98 0.08 9.65
N GLN A 173 16.12 -0.23 8.66
CA GLN A 173 15.86 0.66 7.52
C GLN A 173 15.16 1.95 7.97
N TRP A 174 14.21 1.85 8.91
CA TRP A 174 13.55 3.01 9.51
C TRP A 174 14.53 3.88 10.30
N GLN A 175 15.36 3.28 11.16
CA GLN A 175 16.39 4.01 11.93
C GLN A 175 17.40 4.74 11.03
N GLN A 176 17.65 4.21 9.83
CA GLN A 176 18.51 4.82 8.80
C GLN A 176 17.76 5.80 7.88
N GLN A 177 16.47 6.06 8.11
CA GLN A 177 15.60 6.91 7.31
C GLN A 177 15.40 6.42 5.86
N ASN A 178 15.70 5.16 5.58
CA ASN A 178 15.36 4.52 4.31
C ASN A 178 13.87 4.14 4.26
N LEU A 179 13.26 3.90 5.42
CA LEU A 179 11.83 3.68 5.61
C LEU A 179 11.18 4.87 6.30
N VAL A 180 10.15 5.48 5.69
CA VAL A 180 9.44 6.64 6.22
C VAL A 180 7.92 6.49 6.04
N ILE A 181 7.20 6.55 7.15
CA ILE A 181 5.73 6.59 7.19
C ILE A 181 5.31 7.94 7.75
N SER A 182 4.77 8.83 6.93
CA SER A 182 4.48 10.21 7.37
C SER A 182 3.27 10.82 6.68
N HIS A 183 2.60 11.77 7.35
CA HIS A 183 1.46 12.52 6.80
C HIS A 183 0.28 11.62 6.36
N ASN A 184 0.12 10.46 6.99
CA ASN A 184 -0.98 9.54 6.70
C ASN A 184 -2.11 9.70 7.72
N SER A 185 -3.35 9.40 7.31
CA SER A 185 -4.52 9.35 8.20
C SER A 185 -4.93 7.89 8.40
N PHE A 186 -5.27 7.54 9.64
CA PHE A 186 -5.76 6.23 10.03
C PHE A 186 -7.12 6.38 10.71
N TRP A 187 -8.07 5.51 10.36
CA TRP A 187 -9.39 5.50 11.01
C TRP A 187 -9.98 4.10 11.04
N GLU A 188 -10.42 3.67 12.22
CA GLU A 188 -10.79 2.28 12.49
C GLU A 188 -9.68 1.28 12.13
N VAL A 189 -8.42 1.72 12.28
CA VAL A 189 -7.25 0.87 12.09
C VAL A 189 -6.64 0.56 13.45
N ALA A 190 -6.43 -0.72 13.74
CA ALA A 190 -5.77 -1.19 14.96
C ALA A 190 -6.23 -0.43 16.22
N GLN A 191 -7.53 -0.46 16.48
CA GLN A 191 -8.15 0.19 17.65
C GLN A 191 -7.90 1.70 17.77
N ASN A 192 -7.54 2.38 16.67
CA ASN A 192 -7.35 3.84 16.62
C ASN A 192 -6.29 4.36 17.62
N SER A 193 -5.25 3.57 17.89
CA SER A 193 -4.17 3.96 18.80
C SER A 193 -2.81 3.90 18.08
N PRO A 194 -1.97 4.95 18.15
CA PRO A 194 -0.63 4.92 17.56
C PRO A 194 0.19 3.71 17.99
N GLU A 195 0.09 3.31 19.26
CA GLU A 195 0.79 2.17 19.86
C GLU A 195 0.45 0.84 19.18
N THR A 196 -0.78 0.68 18.72
CA THR A 196 -1.27 -0.52 18.03
C THR A 196 -1.24 -0.39 16.51
N ILE A 197 -1.28 0.84 15.99
CA ILE A 197 -1.12 1.12 14.55
C ILE A 197 0.34 0.90 14.14
N PHE A 198 1.33 1.34 14.92
CA PHE A 198 2.74 1.14 14.61
C PHE A 198 3.32 0.04 15.50
N SER A 199 3.53 -1.14 14.92
CA SER A 199 4.06 -2.30 15.63
C SER A 199 5.37 -2.81 15.05
N VAL A 200 6.06 -3.63 15.84
CA VAL A 200 7.26 -4.36 15.40
C VAL A 200 7.00 -5.84 15.60
N VAL A 201 7.34 -6.64 14.59
CA VAL A 201 7.17 -8.09 14.59
C VAL A 201 8.52 -8.75 14.46
N GLY A 202 8.75 -9.83 15.22
CA GLY A 202 9.97 -10.62 15.14
C GLY A 202 10.62 -10.86 16.50
N GLU A 203 11.89 -11.26 16.47
CA GLU A 203 12.60 -11.79 17.63
C GLU A 203 13.08 -10.66 18.55
N ASN A 204 12.63 -10.66 19.81
CA ASN A 204 13.14 -9.81 20.89
C ASN A 204 13.44 -8.35 20.48
N PRO A 205 12.49 -7.58 19.91
CA PRO A 205 12.74 -6.21 19.47
C PRO A 205 13.19 -5.27 20.60
N GLY A 206 12.87 -5.62 21.85
CA GLY A 206 13.11 -4.77 23.01
C GLY A 206 12.05 -3.67 23.12
N ASN A 207 11.75 -3.29 24.37
CA ASN A 207 10.71 -2.30 24.64
C ASN A 207 11.06 -0.92 24.09
N ASP A 208 12.35 -0.56 24.05
CA ASP A 208 12.80 0.75 23.58
C ASP A 208 12.53 0.93 22.08
N VAL A 209 12.76 -0.09 21.25
CA VAL A 209 12.49 -0.04 19.80
C VAL A 209 11.00 0.10 19.53
N LEU A 210 10.17 -0.66 20.26
CA LEU A 210 8.72 -0.55 20.18
C LEU A 210 8.25 0.87 20.52
N GLU A 211 8.75 1.41 21.64
CA GLU A 211 8.45 2.76 22.12
C GLU A 211 8.83 3.82 21.08
N GLU A 212 10.08 3.79 20.60
CA GLU A 212 10.54 4.76 19.61
C GLU A 212 9.72 4.71 18.32
N TRP A 213 9.33 3.50 17.88
CA TRP A 213 8.55 3.32 16.67
C TRP A 213 7.17 3.97 16.78
N TYR A 214 6.38 3.63 17.80
CA TYR A 214 5.03 4.21 17.90
C TYR A 214 5.07 5.71 18.26
N GLN A 215 6.05 6.17 19.03
CA GLN A 215 6.24 7.61 19.31
C GLN A 215 6.54 8.40 18.02
N SER A 216 7.14 7.76 17.02
CA SER A 216 7.40 8.39 15.71
C SER A 216 6.11 8.72 14.94
N PHE A 217 4.98 8.05 15.23
CA PHE A 217 3.70 8.23 14.55
C PHE A 217 3.31 9.72 14.45
N GLY A 218 3.16 10.38 15.61
CA GLY A 218 2.77 11.78 15.66
C GLY A 218 3.89 12.74 15.22
N GLN A 219 5.16 12.36 15.44
CA GLN A 219 6.32 13.17 15.02
C GLN A 219 6.42 13.27 13.49
N GLN A 220 5.91 12.27 12.77
CA GLN A 220 5.87 12.20 11.32
C GLN A 220 4.54 12.70 10.74
N SER A 221 3.75 13.49 11.49
CA SER A 221 2.46 14.05 11.04
C SER A 221 1.41 12.99 10.66
N ASN A 222 1.53 11.75 11.15
CA ASN A 222 0.44 10.78 11.03
C ASN A 222 -0.66 11.12 12.03
N LEU A 223 -1.91 10.88 11.63
CA LEU A 223 -3.10 11.24 12.41
C LEU A 223 -4.03 10.05 12.55
N VAL A 224 -4.69 9.96 13.69
CA VAL A 224 -5.89 9.14 13.86
C VAL A 224 -7.09 10.07 13.77
N SER A 225 -7.80 10.03 12.66
CA SER A 225 -8.92 10.95 12.39
C SER A 225 -9.87 10.39 11.35
N ASN A 226 -11.17 10.51 11.61
CA ASN A 226 -12.21 10.12 10.66
C ASN A 226 -12.13 11.02 9.41
N PRO A 227 -11.83 10.46 8.21
CA PRO A 227 -11.73 11.25 7.00
C PRO A 227 -13.08 11.52 6.34
N GLY A 228 -14.21 11.03 6.88
CA GLY A 228 -15.53 11.16 6.25
C GLY A 228 -15.75 10.21 5.06
N ILE A 229 -14.87 9.21 4.91
CA ILE A 229 -14.99 8.09 3.98
C ILE A 229 -15.75 6.97 4.67
N TRP A 230 -16.63 6.29 3.93
CA TRP A 230 -17.45 5.21 4.46
C TRP A 230 -17.87 4.22 3.37
N GLU A 231 -18.28 3.04 3.81
CA GLU A 231 -18.97 2.01 3.04
C GLU A 231 -20.41 1.84 3.58
N ASN A 232 -21.36 1.57 2.69
CA ASN A 232 -22.70 1.15 3.06
C ASN A 232 -23.31 0.26 1.97
N GLU A 233 -23.53 -1.01 2.29
CA GLU A 233 -24.16 -2.02 1.42
C GLU A 233 -23.44 -2.20 0.06
N GLY A 234 -22.10 -2.21 0.09
CA GLY A 234 -21.21 -2.38 -1.06
C GLY A 234 -20.94 -1.09 -1.83
N VAL A 235 -21.41 0.06 -1.35
CA VAL A 235 -21.22 1.37 -1.97
C VAL A 235 -20.29 2.23 -1.12
N TYR A 236 -19.28 2.84 -1.74
CA TYR A 236 -18.20 3.55 -1.09
C TYR A 236 -18.20 5.04 -1.42
N LYS A 237 -18.14 5.90 -0.39
CA LYS A 237 -17.80 7.32 -0.54
C LYS A 237 -16.31 7.50 -0.25
N LEU A 238 -15.48 7.63 -1.28
CA LEU A 238 -14.01 7.68 -1.11
C LEU A 238 -13.42 9.10 -1.02
N PHE A 239 -14.25 10.13 -1.14
CA PHE A 239 -13.85 11.53 -1.03
C PHE A 239 -13.78 11.99 0.43
N PRO A 240 -12.61 12.44 0.94
CA PRO A 240 -12.46 12.86 2.33
C PRO A 240 -12.97 14.29 2.61
N ASP A 241 -13.48 14.52 3.82
CA ASP A 241 -14.14 15.76 4.29
C ASP A 241 -13.15 16.91 4.63
N VAL A 242 -12.03 17.03 3.92
CA VAL A 242 -10.84 17.90 4.14
C VAL A 242 -9.71 17.19 4.88
N SER A 243 -8.52 17.26 4.28
CA SER A 243 -7.26 16.86 4.91
C SER A 243 -6.31 18.05 4.95
N GLU A 244 -5.78 18.35 6.12
CA GLU A 244 -4.74 19.36 6.33
C GLU A 244 -3.38 18.68 6.60
N ASP A 245 -2.30 19.47 6.67
CA ASP A 245 -0.93 19.02 6.93
C ASP A 245 -0.46 17.86 6.04
N VAL A 246 -0.08 18.19 4.81
CA VAL A 246 0.40 17.21 3.81
C VAL A 246 1.83 17.48 3.40
N PHE A 247 2.52 16.42 3.02
CA PHE A 247 3.86 16.53 2.49
C PHE A 247 3.83 16.93 1.01
N ILE A 248 4.60 17.96 0.64
CA ILE A 248 4.75 18.35 -0.77
C ILE A 248 5.97 17.65 -1.36
N PRO A 249 5.80 16.76 -2.36
CA PRO A 249 6.92 16.06 -2.97
C PRO A 249 7.87 17.03 -3.70
N GLU A 250 9.17 16.79 -3.58
CA GLU A 250 10.21 17.52 -4.33
C GLU A 250 10.39 16.96 -5.75
N ASP A 251 10.11 15.66 -5.93
CA ASP A 251 10.23 14.97 -7.20
C ASP A 251 9.01 15.24 -8.09
N SER A 252 9.25 15.79 -9.28
CA SER A 252 8.21 16.24 -10.21
C SER A 252 7.38 15.12 -10.84
N TRP A 253 7.73 13.85 -10.63
CA TRP A 253 6.87 12.74 -11.05
C TRP A 253 5.58 12.69 -10.23
N PHE A 254 5.65 13.06 -8.96
CA PHE A 254 4.49 13.17 -8.09
C PHE A 254 3.79 14.50 -8.32
N ASP A 255 2.47 14.45 -8.43
CA ASP A 255 1.63 15.63 -8.43
C ASP A 255 1.62 16.25 -7.03
N ALA A 256 1.94 17.53 -6.95
CA ALA A 256 1.93 18.28 -5.70
C ALA A 256 0.49 18.65 -5.32
N VAL A 257 -0.09 17.88 -4.41
CA VAL A 257 -1.46 18.08 -3.93
C VAL A 257 -1.51 18.55 -2.48
N ASN A 258 -2.61 19.22 -2.13
CA ASN A 258 -2.88 19.70 -0.77
C ASN A 258 -3.79 18.74 0.01
N TYR A 259 -3.70 17.43 -0.27
CA TYR A 259 -4.55 16.44 0.37
C TYR A 259 -3.96 15.05 0.55
N ARG A 260 -4.58 14.29 1.47
CA ARG A 260 -4.30 12.89 1.76
C ARG A 260 -5.31 11.99 1.04
N GLY A 261 -4.89 10.77 0.72
CA GLY A 261 -5.69 9.79 0.00
C GLY A 261 -5.64 9.98 -1.51
N ALA A 262 -6.27 9.03 -2.22
CA ALA A 262 -6.31 8.98 -3.68
C ALA A 262 -7.35 9.92 -4.32
N PHE A 263 -8.27 10.49 -3.53
CA PHE A 263 -9.42 11.25 -4.01
C PHE A 263 -9.55 12.59 -3.28
N LYS A 264 -10.01 13.63 -4.00
CA LYS A 264 -10.49 14.88 -3.39
C LYS A 264 -11.40 15.70 -4.31
N ASP A 265 -10.87 16.17 -5.43
CA ASP A 265 -11.58 17.16 -6.27
C ASP A 265 -12.27 16.52 -7.49
N TYR A 266 -11.89 15.28 -7.82
CA TYR A 266 -12.31 14.59 -9.04
C TYR A 266 -12.27 13.07 -8.83
N ASN A 267 -13.28 12.37 -9.37
CA ASN A 267 -13.29 10.92 -9.44
C ASN A 267 -12.49 10.43 -10.66
N TRP A 268 -11.21 10.08 -10.45
CA TRP A 268 -10.35 9.55 -11.50
C TRP A 268 -10.71 8.17 -11.99
N THR A 269 -11.62 7.47 -11.31
CA THR A 269 -12.14 6.18 -11.78
C THR A 269 -13.23 6.36 -12.85
N SER A 270 -13.72 7.59 -13.04
CA SER A 270 -14.89 7.88 -13.86
C SER A 270 -14.69 7.58 -15.35
N GLY A 271 -15.67 6.89 -15.94
CA GLY A 271 -15.73 6.62 -17.37
C GLY A 271 -14.91 5.42 -17.86
N TRP A 272 -14.12 4.77 -17.01
CA TRP A 272 -13.30 3.62 -17.42
C TRP A 272 -13.35 2.43 -16.47
N SER A 273 -13.31 2.66 -15.15
CA SER A 273 -13.27 1.60 -14.13
C SER A 273 -14.58 0.80 -14.06
N LEU A 274 -14.53 -0.41 -13.50
CA LEU A 274 -15.73 -1.15 -13.11
C LEU A 274 -16.45 -0.45 -11.95
N LEU A 275 -15.68 0.03 -10.98
CA LEU A 275 -16.22 0.59 -9.75
C LEU A 275 -17.09 1.83 -10.01
N ASP A 276 -16.74 2.66 -10.98
CA ASP A 276 -17.59 3.77 -11.46
C ASP A 276 -18.79 3.26 -12.27
N LYS A 277 -18.58 2.32 -13.21
CA LYS A 277 -19.63 1.81 -14.10
C LYS A 277 -20.77 1.11 -13.37
N GLU A 278 -20.45 0.42 -12.28
CA GLU A 278 -21.41 -0.29 -11.43
C GLU A 278 -21.86 0.55 -10.23
N GLU A 279 -21.52 1.86 -10.20
CA GLU A 279 -21.91 2.80 -9.14
C GLU A 279 -21.46 2.34 -7.73
N ILE A 280 -20.37 1.58 -7.66
CA ILE A 280 -19.75 1.11 -6.40
C ILE A 280 -19.06 2.29 -5.69
N ILE A 281 -18.50 3.25 -6.44
CA ILE A 281 -17.93 4.47 -5.88
C ILE A 281 -18.89 5.63 -6.12
N LEU A 282 -19.26 6.34 -5.05
CA LEU A 282 -20.01 7.59 -5.15
C LEU A 282 -19.10 8.73 -5.61
N ASN A 283 -19.60 9.46 -6.60
CA ASN A 283 -19.04 10.72 -7.08
C ASN A 283 -19.33 11.89 -6.14
#